data_AF-A0A0Q8PE72-F1
#
_entry.id   AF-A0A0Q8PE72-F1
#
_cell.length_a   1.000
_cell.length_b   1.000
_cell.length_c   1.000
_cell.angle_alpha   90.00
_cell.angle_beta   90.00
_cell.angle_gamma   90.00
#
_symmetry.space_group_name_H-M   'P 1'
#
loop_
_entity.id
_entity.type
_entity.pdbx_description
1 polymer ?
#
loop_
_entity_poly.entity_id
_entity_poly.type
_entity_poly.pdbx_seq_one_letter_code
_entity_poly.pdbx_strand_id
1 'polypeptide(L)'
;MKGKVNPQLVVAEGAVVQINLVNGDGATHDISVPDFSAKSNQLNAKGSSTSIVFKANKKGDFQYICTLPGHVQAGMIGKITVGGGSVAKQAPKGVDISASPFDVGQPVGKRGPQKMTVNLETTEVLGQLADGSTYKYWTFNNKVPGPFIRTRVGDTVTVNMANAKDSHMIHSVDFHAVTGPGGGAAVTQAAPGSKKSFTFKALNPGLYVYHCATPMVAQHISNGMYGMILVEPEGGLPKVDREFYVMQGELYTAQRHGTQGENEFSLDKLLAEQPEHLMFNGNHDALTKTHRMEAKVGETVRIFFGVGGPNATSSFHVIGEIFDRVYSMGDLTSAPLQNVQTTTVAPGGATMVEFKVEAPGRLILVDHALSRMEKGLVGFLHVDGPENADVFRAHSKPDGDSGH
;
A
#
# COMPACT_ATOMS: atom_id res chain seq x y z
N MET A 1 -2.33 2.01 -23.95
CA MET A 1 -1.37 3.14 -24.11
C MET A 1 -2.00 4.20 -25.00
N LYS A 2 -1.94 5.49 -24.60
CA LYS A 2 -2.59 6.64 -25.27
C LYS A 2 -2.43 6.62 -26.81
N GLY A 3 -3.50 6.29 -27.54
CA GLY A 3 -3.67 6.54 -28.98
C GLY A 3 -2.74 5.79 -29.95
N LYS A 4 -1.83 4.92 -29.48
CA LYS A 4 -0.94 4.16 -30.35
C LYS A 4 -1.60 2.85 -30.78
N VAL A 5 -1.78 2.67 -32.08
CA VAL A 5 -2.23 1.41 -32.69
C VAL A 5 -1.08 0.41 -32.61
N ASN A 6 -1.34 -0.78 -32.06
CA ASN A 6 -0.39 -1.89 -31.93
C ASN A 6 1.02 -1.49 -31.43
N PRO A 7 1.14 -0.95 -30.20
CA PRO A 7 2.41 -0.48 -29.69
C PRO A 7 3.46 -1.59 -29.61
N GLN A 8 4.69 -1.31 -30.01
CA GLN A 8 5.81 -2.19 -29.68
C GLN A 8 6.01 -2.21 -28.15
N LEU A 9 6.01 -3.39 -27.57
CA LEU A 9 6.32 -3.64 -26.17
C LEU A 9 7.80 -4.02 -26.08
N VAL A 10 8.59 -3.32 -25.27
CA VAL A 10 10.01 -3.62 -25.06
C VAL A 10 10.18 -4.06 -23.61
N VAL A 11 10.73 -5.26 -23.41
CA VAL A 11 10.84 -5.88 -22.08
C VAL A 11 12.25 -6.46 -21.88
N ALA A 12 12.69 -6.52 -20.63
CA ALA A 12 13.96 -7.15 -20.30
C ALA A 12 13.88 -8.68 -20.45
N GLU A 13 15.00 -9.31 -20.78
CA GLU A 13 15.09 -10.77 -20.75
C GLU A 13 14.92 -11.27 -19.31
N GLY A 14 14.04 -12.26 -19.13
CA GLY A 14 13.66 -12.79 -17.82
C GLY A 14 12.56 -12.02 -17.10
N ALA A 15 12.10 -10.88 -17.63
CA ALA A 15 11.00 -10.11 -17.04
C ALA A 15 9.69 -10.92 -17.04
N VAL A 16 8.88 -10.72 -16.00
CA VAL A 16 7.49 -11.20 -15.98
C VAL A 16 6.63 -10.11 -16.59
N VAL A 17 6.03 -10.41 -17.74
CA VAL A 17 5.25 -9.47 -18.53
C VAL A 17 3.78 -9.74 -18.28
N GLN A 18 3.06 -8.72 -17.79
CA GLN A 18 1.60 -8.72 -17.72
C GLN A 18 1.03 -7.82 -18.82
N ILE A 19 0.13 -8.36 -19.64
CA ILE A 19 -0.60 -7.57 -20.63
C ILE A 19 -2.08 -7.57 -20.25
N ASN A 20 -2.60 -6.38 -19.94
CA ASN A 20 -4.02 -6.16 -19.65
C ASN A 20 -4.73 -5.70 -20.93
N LEU A 21 -5.74 -6.46 -21.36
CA LEU A 21 -6.59 -6.14 -22.50
C LEU A 21 -7.94 -5.63 -21.99
N VAL A 22 -8.39 -4.49 -22.53
CA VAL A 22 -9.72 -3.92 -22.28
C VAL A 22 -10.46 -3.84 -23.61
N ASN A 23 -11.67 -4.39 -23.67
CA ASN A 23 -12.49 -4.38 -24.89
C ASN A 23 -13.14 -3.00 -25.09
N GLY A 24 -12.71 -2.27 -26.13
CA GLY A 24 -13.15 -0.90 -26.38
C GLY A 24 -14.38 -0.76 -27.29
N ASP A 25 -14.63 -1.71 -28.19
CA ASP A 25 -15.62 -1.61 -29.27
C ASP A 25 -16.84 -2.54 -29.09
N GLY A 26 -16.72 -3.58 -28.25
CA GLY A 26 -17.77 -4.56 -28.00
C GLY A 26 -17.77 -5.77 -28.94
N ALA A 27 -16.84 -5.84 -29.91
CA ALA A 27 -16.60 -7.08 -30.66
C ALA A 27 -15.89 -8.11 -29.76
N THR A 28 -15.99 -9.40 -30.07
CA THR A 28 -15.21 -10.42 -29.35
C THR A 28 -13.73 -10.18 -29.61
N HIS A 29 -12.89 -10.21 -28.55
CA HIS A 29 -11.42 -10.11 -28.67
C HIS A 29 -10.72 -11.03 -27.68
N ASP A 30 -9.50 -11.45 -27.99
CA ASP A 30 -8.56 -12.01 -27.03
C ASP A 30 -7.15 -11.42 -27.26
N ILE A 31 -6.20 -11.79 -26.40
CA ILE A 31 -4.79 -11.51 -26.61
C ILE A 31 -3.96 -12.78 -26.37
N SER A 32 -3.03 -13.05 -27.27
CA SER A 32 -2.11 -14.18 -27.21
C SER A 32 -0.70 -13.74 -27.55
N VAL A 33 0.27 -14.30 -26.85
CA VAL A 33 1.70 -14.22 -27.15
C VAL A 33 2.20 -15.66 -27.35
N PRO A 34 2.09 -16.20 -28.59
CA PRO A 34 2.26 -17.63 -28.85
C PRO A 34 3.61 -18.19 -28.41
N ASP A 35 4.70 -17.43 -28.66
CA ASP A 35 6.07 -17.84 -28.34
C ASP A 35 6.35 -18.02 -26.84
N PHE A 36 5.48 -17.46 -25.99
CA PHE A 36 5.51 -17.59 -24.54
C PHE A 36 4.32 -18.38 -23.99
N SER A 37 3.55 -19.05 -24.86
CA SER A 37 2.40 -19.88 -24.51
C SER A 37 1.37 -19.16 -23.61
N ALA A 38 1.23 -17.85 -23.76
CA ALA A 38 0.29 -17.05 -22.99
C ALA A 38 -0.89 -16.60 -23.84
N LYS A 39 -2.09 -16.85 -23.36
CA LYS A 39 -3.34 -16.51 -24.03
C LYS A 39 -4.41 -16.15 -23.02
N SER A 40 -5.19 -15.11 -23.31
CA SER A 40 -6.30 -14.69 -22.46
C SER A 40 -7.58 -15.47 -22.76
N ASN A 41 -8.56 -15.34 -21.87
CA ASN A 41 -9.95 -15.63 -22.22
C ASN A 41 -10.46 -14.61 -23.26
N GLN A 42 -11.54 -14.97 -23.96
CA GLN A 42 -12.23 -14.06 -24.87
C GLN A 42 -13.07 -13.04 -24.09
N LEU A 43 -13.02 -11.79 -24.54
CA LEU A 43 -13.79 -10.67 -24.05
C LEU A 43 -14.95 -10.38 -25.00
N ASN A 44 -16.19 -10.52 -24.53
CA ASN A 44 -17.39 -10.43 -25.37
C ASN A 44 -18.24 -9.17 -25.15
N ALA A 45 -17.84 -8.32 -24.19
CA ALA A 45 -18.60 -7.13 -23.81
C ALA A 45 -17.71 -5.90 -23.80
N LYS A 46 -18.24 -4.78 -24.30
CA LYS A 46 -17.56 -3.49 -24.20
C LYS A 46 -17.29 -3.14 -22.73
N GLY A 47 -16.06 -2.74 -22.43
CA GLY A 47 -15.58 -2.42 -21.08
C GLY A 47 -15.17 -3.64 -20.24
N SER A 48 -15.36 -4.87 -20.73
CA SER A 48 -14.77 -6.06 -20.09
C SER A 48 -13.24 -6.06 -20.24
N SER A 49 -12.54 -6.70 -19.31
CA SER A 49 -11.09 -6.78 -19.30
C SER A 49 -10.59 -8.17 -18.92
N THR A 50 -9.40 -8.51 -19.42
CA THR A 50 -8.67 -9.74 -19.10
C THR A 50 -7.18 -9.44 -19.07
N SER A 51 -6.39 -10.35 -18.53
CA SER A 51 -4.94 -10.23 -18.51
C SER A 51 -4.28 -11.55 -18.87
N ILE A 52 -3.09 -11.45 -19.46
CA ILE A 52 -2.14 -12.56 -19.57
C ILE A 52 -0.88 -12.21 -18.82
N VAL A 53 -0.23 -13.22 -18.26
CA VAL A 53 1.07 -13.09 -17.63
C VAL A 53 2.00 -14.17 -18.16
N PHE A 54 3.22 -13.80 -18.54
CA PHE A 54 4.23 -14.73 -19.00
C PHE A 54 5.63 -14.25 -18.67
N LYS A 55 6.59 -15.19 -18.66
CA LYS A 55 8.00 -14.86 -18.49
C LYS A 55 8.66 -14.68 -19.85
N ALA A 56 9.27 -13.53 -20.09
CA ALA A 56 10.04 -13.21 -21.29
C ALA A 56 11.42 -13.91 -21.26
N ASN A 57 11.42 -15.24 -21.22
CA ASN A 57 12.60 -16.10 -21.05
C ASN A 57 13.36 -16.40 -22.36
N LYS A 58 13.00 -15.75 -23.46
CA LYS A 58 13.63 -15.89 -24.77
C LYS A 58 13.95 -14.50 -25.29
N LYS A 59 15.22 -14.22 -25.57
CA LYS A 59 15.64 -13.00 -26.25
C LYS A 59 15.17 -13.01 -27.70
N GLY A 60 14.72 -11.86 -28.22
CA GLY A 60 14.30 -11.72 -29.61
C GLY A 60 13.06 -10.86 -29.80
N ASP A 61 12.55 -10.88 -31.02
CA ASP A 61 11.32 -10.19 -31.41
C ASP A 61 10.18 -11.21 -31.57
N PHE A 62 9.07 -10.96 -30.89
CA PHE A 62 7.89 -11.83 -30.83
C PHE A 62 6.63 -11.03 -31.15
N GLN A 63 5.50 -11.73 -31.30
CA GLN A 63 4.23 -11.10 -31.61
C GLN A 63 3.22 -11.29 -30.49
N TYR A 64 2.40 -10.26 -30.28
CA TYR A 64 1.12 -10.41 -29.59
C TYR A 64 -0.01 -10.20 -30.60
N ILE A 65 -1.03 -11.06 -30.55
CA ILE A 65 -2.09 -11.12 -31.55
C ILE A 65 -3.46 -11.32 -30.90
N CYS A 66 -4.53 -10.95 -31.62
CA CYS A 66 -5.86 -11.50 -31.40
C CYS A 66 -6.02 -12.77 -32.24
N THR A 67 -6.38 -13.88 -31.61
CA THR A 67 -6.45 -15.21 -32.25
C THR A 67 -7.74 -15.47 -33.01
N LEU A 68 -8.69 -14.53 -32.97
CA LEU A 68 -9.96 -14.68 -33.67
C LEU A 68 -9.78 -14.66 -35.19
N PRO A 69 -10.56 -15.49 -35.93
CA PRO A 69 -10.49 -15.53 -37.38
C PRO A 69 -10.64 -14.14 -38.02
N GLY A 70 -9.69 -13.74 -38.86
CA GLY A 70 -9.73 -12.45 -39.55
C GLY A 70 -9.14 -11.27 -38.77
N HIS A 71 -8.96 -11.37 -37.45
CA HIS A 71 -8.54 -10.22 -36.63
C HIS A 71 -7.07 -9.85 -36.84
N VAL A 72 -6.17 -10.83 -37.02
CA VAL A 72 -4.77 -10.56 -37.42
C VAL A 72 -4.72 -9.89 -38.80
N GLN A 73 -5.52 -10.38 -39.76
CA GLN A 73 -5.60 -9.81 -41.11
C GLN A 73 -6.18 -8.39 -41.08
N ALA A 74 -7.08 -8.11 -40.15
CA ALA A 74 -7.62 -6.77 -39.88
C ALA A 74 -6.63 -5.87 -39.09
N GLY A 75 -5.46 -6.39 -38.72
CA GLY A 75 -4.38 -5.62 -38.11
C GLY A 75 -4.28 -5.76 -36.59
N MET A 76 -4.95 -6.72 -35.93
CA MET A 76 -4.78 -6.97 -34.49
C MET A 76 -3.51 -7.79 -34.18
N ILE A 77 -2.36 -7.19 -34.47
CA ILE A 77 -1.03 -7.76 -34.33
C ILE A 77 -0.05 -6.67 -33.90
N GLY A 78 0.75 -6.94 -32.88
CA GLY A 78 1.84 -6.06 -32.47
C GLY A 78 3.08 -6.84 -32.06
N LYS A 79 4.13 -6.09 -31.68
CA LYS A 79 5.48 -6.62 -31.48
C LYS A 79 5.91 -6.56 -30.03
N ILE A 80 6.55 -7.61 -29.52
CA ILE A 80 7.30 -7.63 -28.26
C ILE A 80 8.78 -7.81 -28.56
N THR A 81 9.65 -6.96 -28.05
CA THR A 81 11.11 -7.09 -28.13
C THR A 81 11.67 -7.42 -26.76
N VAL A 82 12.30 -8.58 -26.62
CA VAL A 82 12.92 -9.07 -25.38
C VAL A 82 14.44 -8.95 -25.49
N GLY A 83 15.06 -8.31 -24.49
CA GLY A 83 16.53 -8.24 -24.37
C GLY A 83 17.18 -6.98 -24.93
N GLY A 84 16.43 -5.87 -25.02
CA GLY A 84 16.92 -4.54 -25.42
C GLY A 84 17.09 -3.52 -24.28
N GLY A 85 16.93 -3.92 -23.02
CA GLY A 85 16.89 -3.01 -21.87
C GLY A 85 18.15 -3.00 -21.01
N SER A 86 19.32 -2.65 -21.56
CA SER A 86 20.49 -2.29 -20.75
C SER A 86 21.04 -0.93 -21.17
N VAL A 87 20.34 0.12 -20.75
CA VAL A 87 20.98 1.37 -20.39
C VAL A 87 20.34 1.75 -19.06
N ALA A 88 21.14 1.88 -18.01
CA ALA A 88 20.73 2.54 -16.79
C ALA A 88 20.38 4.00 -17.16
N LYS A 89 19.15 4.22 -17.63
CA LYS A 89 18.56 5.54 -17.66
C LYS A 89 18.40 5.95 -16.21
N GLN A 90 18.89 7.14 -15.89
CA GLN A 90 18.55 7.82 -14.65
C GLN A 90 17.04 7.66 -14.43
N ALA A 91 16.64 7.13 -13.27
CA ALA A 91 15.24 6.87 -12.98
C ALA A 91 14.43 8.14 -13.28
N PRO A 92 13.32 8.05 -14.03
CA PRO A 92 12.45 9.21 -14.18
C PRO A 92 12.05 9.67 -12.78
N LYS A 93 12.06 10.99 -12.53
CA LYS A 93 11.76 11.54 -11.20
C LYS A 93 10.34 11.13 -10.79
N GLY A 94 10.23 10.24 -9.80
CA GLY A 94 8.96 9.83 -9.21
C GLY A 94 8.41 10.91 -8.30
N VAL A 95 7.09 10.92 -8.11
CA VAL A 95 6.45 11.75 -7.09
C VAL A 95 6.65 11.13 -5.71
N ASP A 96 6.67 11.95 -4.67
CA ASP A 96 6.60 11.41 -3.31
C ASP A 96 5.18 10.89 -3.03
N ILE A 97 5.07 9.58 -2.84
CA ILE A 97 3.83 8.89 -2.50
C ILE A 97 3.67 8.66 -0.99
N SER A 98 4.63 9.03 -0.16
CA SER A 98 4.56 8.71 1.26
C SER A 98 3.47 9.53 1.96
N ALA A 99 2.58 8.85 2.67
CA ALA A 99 1.58 9.52 3.50
C ALA A 99 2.21 10.08 4.76
N SER A 100 1.80 11.30 5.12
CA SER A 100 2.20 11.94 6.39
C SER A 100 1.67 11.08 7.55
N PRO A 101 2.53 10.69 8.52
CA PRO A 101 2.09 9.97 9.70
C PRO A 101 1.25 10.86 10.63
N PHE A 102 1.18 12.17 10.42
CA PHE A 102 0.41 13.10 11.26
C PHE A 102 -1.06 13.19 10.85
N ASP A 103 -1.43 12.63 9.69
CA ASP A 103 -2.74 12.82 9.06
C ASP A 103 -3.80 11.86 9.64
N VAL A 104 -3.99 11.86 10.96
CA VAL A 104 -4.93 10.98 11.69
C VAL A 104 -6.33 11.60 11.88
N GLY A 105 -6.54 12.83 11.42
CA GLY A 105 -7.76 13.60 11.68
C GLY A 105 -7.93 13.99 13.14
N GLN A 106 -9.11 14.50 13.50
CA GLN A 106 -9.42 14.94 14.87
C GLN A 106 -10.17 13.86 15.65
N PRO A 107 -9.87 13.65 16.94
CA PRO A 107 -10.68 12.79 17.80
C PRO A 107 -12.16 13.15 17.74
N VAL A 108 -13.04 12.16 17.62
CA VAL A 108 -14.48 12.42 17.46
C VAL A 108 -15.10 13.11 18.68
N GLY A 109 -14.45 13.00 19.85
CA GLY A 109 -14.92 13.57 21.10
C GLY A 109 -16.28 12.99 21.51
N LYS A 110 -17.12 13.81 22.15
CA LYS A 110 -18.44 13.39 22.66
C LYS A 110 -19.59 13.60 21.67
N ARG A 111 -19.29 13.76 20.38
CA ARG A 111 -20.34 14.01 19.37
C ARG A 111 -21.26 12.79 19.22
N GLY A 112 -22.49 13.02 18.80
CA GLY A 112 -23.38 11.94 18.36
C GLY A 112 -23.02 11.41 16.96
N PRO A 113 -23.66 10.32 16.50
CA PRO A 113 -23.59 9.87 15.12
C PRO A 113 -23.99 10.94 14.11
N GLN A 114 -23.31 10.99 12.98
CA GLN A 114 -23.60 11.94 11.90
C GLN A 114 -23.54 11.28 10.51
N LYS A 115 -23.99 12.03 9.50
CA LYS A 115 -23.73 11.68 8.10
C LYS A 115 -22.39 12.27 7.70
N MET A 116 -21.54 11.47 7.06
CA MET A 116 -20.23 11.92 6.57
C MET A 116 -19.97 11.40 5.16
N THR A 117 -19.10 12.10 4.43
CA THR A 117 -18.70 11.73 3.08
C THR A 117 -17.20 11.51 3.04
N VAL A 118 -16.78 10.38 2.48
CA VAL A 118 -15.38 10.05 2.19
C VAL A 118 -15.22 10.07 0.68
N ASN A 119 -14.25 10.83 0.19
CA ASN A 119 -13.94 10.88 -1.24
C ASN A 119 -12.58 10.24 -1.48
N LEU A 120 -12.57 9.14 -2.22
CA LEU A 120 -11.37 8.44 -2.65
C LEU A 120 -11.17 8.65 -4.16
N GLU A 121 -9.93 8.93 -4.56
CA GLU A 121 -9.53 8.94 -5.96
C GLU A 121 -8.45 7.89 -6.18
N THR A 122 -8.70 6.89 -7.03
CA THR A 122 -7.69 5.88 -7.35
C THR A 122 -6.85 6.33 -8.52
N THR A 123 -5.53 6.31 -8.35
CA THR A 123 -4.57 6.78 -9.34
C THR A 123 -3.42 5.79 -9.52
N GLU A 124 -2.86 5.75 -10.73
CA GLU A 124 -1.64 5.00 -11.03
C GLU A 124 -0.49 5.98 -11.33
N VAL A 125 0.49 6.09 -10.43
CA VAL A 125 1.52 7.13 -10.45
C VAL A 125 2.93 6.53 -10.38
N LEU A 126 3.88 7.15 -11.07
CA LEU A 126 5.29 6.80 -10.89
C LEU A 126 5.77 7.47 -9.60
N GLY A 127 5.99 6.68 -8.56
CA GLY A 127 6.41 7.13 -7.24
C GLY A 127 7.89 6.87 -6.99
N GLN A 128 8.49 7.66 -6.10
CA GLN A 128 9.81 7.37 -5.56
C GLN A 128 9.74 6.19 -4.59
N LEU A 129 10.59 5.17 -4.81
CA LEU A 129 10.73 4.00 -3.97
C LEU A 129 11.90 4.15 -2.99
N ALA A 130 13.04 4.61 -3.50
CA ALA A 130 14.26 4.93 -2.74
C ALA A 130 15.09 5.97 -3.52
N ASP A 131 16.21 6.41 -2.98
CA ASP A 131 17.14 7.27 -3.74
C ASP A 131 17.58 6.59 -5.05
N GLY A 132 17.39 7.32 -6.16
CA GLY A 132 17.63 6.87 -7.52
C GLY A 132 16.79 5.68 -8.02
N SER A 133 15.71 5.31 -7.30
CA SER A 133 14.80 4.21 -7.67
C SER A 133 13.33 4.64 -7.66
N THR A 134 12.58 4.22 -8.68
CA THR A 134 11.14 4.50 -8.81
C THR A 134 10.33 3.24 -9.07
N TYR A 135 9.02 3.32 -8.81
CA TYR A 135 8.07 2.23 -9.05
C TYR A 135 6.70 2.80 -9.47
N LYS A 136 5.93 2.04 -10.25
CA LYS A 136 4.57 2.43 -10.65
C LYS A 136 3.56 2.01 -9.57
N TYR A 137 3.26 2.92 -8.66
CA TYR A 137 2.30 2.71 -7.58
C TYR A 137 0.86 2.86 -8.06
N TRP A 138 -0.04 2.13 -7.40
CA TRP A 138 -1.49 2.32 -7.48
C TRP A 138 -1.96 2.73 -6.09
N THR A 139 -2.68 3.84 -6.00
CA THR A 139 -2.91 4.51 -4.71
C THR A 139 -4.36 4.92 -4.52
N PHE A 140 -4.74 5.16 -3.27
CA PHE A 140 -5.85 6.03 -2.95
C PHE A 140 -5.28 7.43 -2.66
N ASN A 141 -5.71 8.43 -3.44
CA ASN A 141 -5.37 9.84 -3.31
C ASN A 141 -3.87 10.16 -3.45
N ASN A 142 -3.18 9.48 -4.37
CA ASN A 142 -1.75 9.67 -4.69
C ASN A 142 -0.78 9.37 -3.54
N LYS A 143 -1.25 8.70 -2.48
CA LYS A 143 -0.47 8.41 -1.27
C LYS A 143 -0.57 6.95 -0.84
N VAL A 144 0.47 6.48 -0.17
CA VAL A 144 0.57 5.15 0.44
C VAL A 144 1.03 5.33 1.90
N PRO A 145 0.25 4.84 2.88
CA PRO A 145 -1.12 4.37 2.73
C PRO A 145 -2.08 5.46 2.22
N GLY A 146 -3.28 5.05 1.82
CA GLY A 146 -4.39 5.95 1.52
C GLY A 146 -4.84 6.76 2.75
N PRO A 147 -5.75 7.72 2.58
CA PRO A 147 -6.22 8.60 3.66
C PRO A 147 -6.65 7.83 4.92
N PHE A 148 -6.25 8.30 6.09
CA PHE A 148 -6.80 7.82 7.35
C PHE A 148 -8.24 8.32 7.48
N ILE A 149 -9.19 7.41 7.63
CA ILE A 149 -10.61 7.77 7.74
C ILE A 149 -11.03 7.61 9.20
N ARG A 150 -11.38 8.73 9.85
CA ARG A 150 -11.79 8.74 11.26
C ARG A 150 -13.30 8.93 11.38
N THR A 151 -13.97 7.94 11.93
CA THR A 151 -15.42 7.87 12.09
C THR A 151 -15.77 7.56 13.54
N ARG A 152 -17.05 7.64 13.89
CA ARG A 152 -17.61 7.17 15.17
C ARG A 152 -18.58 6.03 14.90
N VAL A 153 -18.67 5.09 15.82
CA VAL A 153 -19.77 4.12 15.83
C VAL A 153 -21.13 4.82 15.69
N GLY A 154 -21.96 4.29 14.80
CA GLY A 154 -23.26 4.83 14.42
C GLY A 154 -23.24 5.81 13.25
N ASP A 155 -22.09 6.36 12.84
CA ASP A 155 -22.01 7.26 11.69
C ASP A 155 -22.55 6.59 10.43
N THR A 156 -23.22 7.39 9.59
CA THR A 156 -23.61 6.99 8.23
C THR A 156 -22.61 7.58 7.25
N VAL A 157 -21.80 6.72 6.63
CA VAL A 157 -20.68 7.11 5.79
C VAL A 157 -21.03 6.84 4.33
N THR A 158 -21.04 7.89 3.51
CA THR A 158 -21.09 7.77 2.05
C THR A 158 -19.67 7.79 1.49
N VAL A 159 -19.25 6.71 0.84
CA VAL A 159 -17.96 6.64 0.16
C VAL A 159 -18.19 6.91 -1.32
N ASN A 160 -17.57 7.96 -1.85
CA ASN A 160 -17.48 8.22 -3.28
C ASN A 160 -16.08 7.85 -3.75
N MET A 161 -15.99 6.97 -4.73
CA MET A 161 -14.74 6.55 -5.33
C MET A 161 -14.70 6.93 -6.81
N ALA A 162 -13.70 7.70 -7.21
CA ALA A 162 -13.41 8.01 -8.60
C ALA A 162 -12.15 7.26 -9.04
N ASN A 163 -12.18 6.64 -10.21
CA ASN A 163 -10.96 6.14 -10.82
C ASN A 163 -10.46 7.14 -11.85
N ALA A 164 -9.19 7.54 -11.74
CA ALA A 164 -8.59 8.52 -12.64
C ALA A 164 -8.72 8.09 -14.11
N LYS A 165 -8.86 9.07 -15.01
CA LYS A 165 -9.08 8.82 -16.44
C LYS A 165 -7.89 8.17 -17.13
N ASP A 166 -6.70 8.37 -16.59
CA ASP A 166 -5.43 7.86 -17.09
C ASP A 166 -4.96 6.58 -16.41
N SER A 167 -5.73 6.05 -15.45
CA SER A 167 -5.54 4.69 -14.94
C SER A 167 -5.69 3.66 -16.06
N HIS A 168 -5.01 2.54 -15.93
CA HIS A 168 -5.10 1.40 -16.83
C HIS A 168 -5.99 0.28 -16.27
N MET A 169 -6.08 0.20 -14.94
CA MET A 169 -6.81 -0.84 -14.22
C MET A 169 -8.18 -0.36 -13.75
N ILE A 170 -9.10 -1.32 -13.63
CA ILE A 170 -10.25 -1.17 -12.76
C ILE A 170 -9.74 -1.13 -11.32
N HIS A 171 -10.33 -0.27 -10.51
CA HIS A 171 -10.08 -0.21 -9.09
C HIS A 171 -11.39 -0.31 -8.32
N SER A 172 -11.30 -0.70 -7.06
CA SER A 172 -12.42 -0.78 -6.12
C SER A 172 -11.94 -0.48 -4.70
N VAL A 173 -12.84 -0.54 -3.73
CA VAL A 173 -12.47 -0.46 -2.31
C VAL A 173 -13.32 -1.40 -1.47
N ASP A 174 -12.64 -2.17 -0.63
CA ASP A 174 -13.17 -3.00 0.44
C ASP A 174 -12.72 -2.39 1.77
N PHE A 175 -13.68 -2.06 2.64
CA PHE A 175 -13.41 -1.64 4.01
C PHE A 175 -13.76 -2.79 4.96
N HIS A 176 -12.84 -3.20 5.82
CA HIS A 176 -13.14 -4.23 6.82
C HIS A 176 -14.12 -3.74 7.90
N ALA A 177 -14.36 -2.43 7.98
CA ALA A 177 -15.39 -1.82 8.83
C ALA A 177 -16.83 -1.93 8.24
N VAL A 178 -16.99 -2.38 6.99
CA VAL A 178 -18.28 -2.42 6.29
C VAL A 178 -18.92 -3.79 6.39
N THR A 179 -20.11 -3.85 6.99
CA THR A 179 -21.00 -5.03 6.90
C THR A 179 -21.81 -4.96 5.60
N GLY A 180 -21.32 -5.61 4.55
CA GLY A 180 -22.00 -5.68 3.25
C GLY A 180 -21.17 -6.43 2.19
N PRO A 181 -21.72 -6.64 0.98
CA PRO A 181 -21.05 -7.41 -0.08
C PRO A 181 -19.64 -6.88 -0.41
N GLY A 182 -18.62 -7.69 -0.11
CA GLY A 182 -17.20 -7.37 -0.33
C GLY A 182 -16.72 -6.09 0.38
N GLY A 183 -17.34 -5.72 1.50
CA GLY A 183 -16.99 -4.48 2.24
C GLY A 183 -17.13 -3.20 1.42
N GLY A 184 -17.95 -3.21 0.35
CA GLY A 184 -18.09 -2.11 -0.61
C GLY A 184 -17.53 -2.43 -2.00
N ALA A 185 -16.68 -3.45 -2.14
CA ALA A 185 -16.00 -3.78 -3.40
C ALA A 185 -16.95 -4.21 -4.51
N ALA A 186 -18.05 -4.89 -4.16
CA ALA A 186 -19.04 -5.39 -5.12
C ALA A 186 -19.73 -4.26 -5.91
N VAL A 187 -19.78 -3.05 -5.35
CA VAL A 187 -20.45 -1.88 -5.95
C VAL A 187 -19.46 -0.78 -6.37
N THR A 188 -18.18 -0.95 -6.07
CA THR A 188 -17.13 0.04 -6.36
C THR A 188 -16.15 -0.38 -7.45
N GLN A 189 -16.38 -1.48 -8.20
CA GLN A 189 -15.58 -1.79 -9.39
C GLN A 189 -15.70 -0.65 -10.43
N ALA A 190 -14.73 0.26 -10.45
CA ALA A 190 -14.70 1.49 -11.22
C ALA A 190 -13.66 1.39 -12.34
N ALA A 191 -14.12 1.36 -13.58
CA ALA A 191 -13.26 1.51 -14.75
C ALA A 191 -12.61 2.91 -14.79
N PRO A 192 -11.47 3.08 -15.49
CA PRO A 192 -10.84 4.38 -15.66
C PRO A 192 -11.81 5.48 -16.08
N GLY A 193 -11.78 6.62 -15.39
CA GLY A 193 -12.65 7.76 -15.61
C GLY A 193 -14.08 7.63 -15.06
N SER A 194 -14.44 6.50 -14.45
CA SER A 194 -15.76 6.28 -13.85
C SER A 194 -15.78 6.61 -12.35
N LYS A 195 -16.97 6.86 -11.83
CA LYS A 195 -17.23 7.06 -10.40
C LYS A 195 -18.21 6.03 -9.89
N LYS A 196 -18.00 5.55 -8.67
CA LYS A 196 -18.88 4.64 -7.93
C LYS A 196 -19.11 5.20 -6.53
N SER A 197 -20.21 4.82 -5.90
CA SER A 197 -20.54 5.28 -4.55
C SER A 197 -21.35 4.23 -3.81
N PHE A 198 -21.21 4.19 -2.50
CA PHE A 198 -22.07 3.43 -1.60
C PHE A 198 -22.15 4.12 -0.25
N THR A 199 -23.20 3.81 0.52
CA THR A 199 -23.37 4.32 1.88
C THR A 199 -23.46 3.13 2.84
N PHE A 200 -22.75 3.22 3.96
CA PHE A 200 -22.80 2.23 5.03
C PHE A 200 -22.99 2.90 6.38
N LYS A 201 -23.39 2.12 7.39
CA LYS A 201 -23.38 2.55 8.79
C LYS A 201 -22.19 1.92 9.48
N ALA A 202 -21.38 2.72 10.19
CA ALA A 202 -20.27 2.21 10.97
C ALA A 202 -20.81 1.51 12.24
N LEU A 203 -20.95 0.18 12.20
CA LEU A 203 -21.66 -0.57 13.24
C LEU A 203 -20.77 -0.96 14.42
N ASN A 204 -19.49 -1.21 14.18
CA ASN A 204 -18.61 -1.84 15.15
C ASN A 204 -17.40 -0.94 15.42
N PRO A 205 -17.17 -0.49 16.66
CA PRO A 205 -15.93 0.17 17.03
C PRO A 205 -14.72 -0.72 16.72
N GLY A 206 -13.64 -0.12 16.26
CA GLY A 206 -12.42 -0.85 15.90
C GLY A 206 -11.51 -0.04 14.98
N LEU A 207 -10.28 -0.50 14.83
CA LEU A 207 -9.35 -0.01 13.82
C LEU A 207 -9.25 -1.05 12.71
N TYR A 208 -9.61 -0.66 11.50
CA TYR A 208 -9.77 -1.56 10.37
C TYR A 208 -8.91 -1.11 9.19
N VAL A 209 -8.39 -2.07 8.43
CA VAL A 209 -7.79 -1.80 7.11
C VAL A 209 -8.91 -1.63 6.08
N TYR A 210 -8.64 -0.82 5.06
CA TYR A 210 -9.36 -0.87 3.80
C TYR A 210 -8.36 -1.00 2.66
N HIS A 211 -8.75 -1.64 1.57
CA HIS A 211 -7.87 -1.86 0.43
C HIS A 211 -8.64 -2.03 -0.87
N CYS A 212 -7.94 -1.96 -2.00
CA CYS A 212 -8.55 -2.32 -3.29
C CYS A 212 -8.86 -3.81 -3.34
N ALA A 213 -9.97 -4.17 -3.98
CA ALA A 213 -10.45 -5.55 -4.09
C ALA A 213 -10.86 -5.88 -5.54
N THR A 214 -10.10 -5.37 -6.51
CA THR A 214 -10.15 -5.79 -7.91
C THR A 214 -9.13 -6.91 -8.13
N PRO A 215 -9.50 -8.03 -8.77
CA PRO A 215 -8.55 -9.10 -9.10
C PRO A 215 -7.44 -8.61 -10.06
N MET A 216 -6.15 -8.91 -9.83
CA MET A 216 -5.59 -9.67 -8.71
C MET A 216 -5.39 -8.80 -7.46
N VAL A 217 -6.16 -9.07 -6.40
CA VAL A 217 -6.22 -8.22 -5.19
C VAL A 217 -4.85 -8.01 -4.57
N ALA A 218 -4.04 -9.07 -4.45
CA ALA A 218 -2.70 -8.99 -3.86
C ALA A 218 -1.75 -8.04 -4.64
N GLN A 219 -1.87 -7.96 -5.96
CA GLN A 219 -1.09 -7.00 -6.76
C GLN A 219 -1.55 -5.56 -6.48
N HIS A 220 -2.87 -5.33 -6.40
CA HIS A 220 -3.40 -4.00 -6.07
C HIS A 220 -2.95 -3.52 -4.69
N ILE A 221 -2.98 -4.41 -3.69
CA ILE A 221 -2.49 -4.13 -2.34
C ILE A 221 -0.99 -3.83 -2.38
N SER A 222 -0.18 -4.72 -2.98
CA SER A 222 1.28 -4.53 -3.05
C SER A 222 1.65 -3.20 -3.71
N ASN A 223 0.94 -2.81 -4.77
CA ASN A 223 1.17 -1.54 -5.47
C ASN A 223 0.82 -0.29 -4.64
N GLY A 224 0.23 -0.43 -3.45
CA GLY A 224 0.00 0.68 -2.51
C GLY A 224 -1.46 0.96 -2.17
N MET A 225 -2.42 0.17 -2.66
CA MET A 225 -3.85 0.44 -2.45
C MET A 225 -4.36 -0.12 -1.12
N TYR A 226 -3.90 0.44 -0.01
CA TYR A 226 -4.39 0.15 1.34
C TYR A 226 -4.38 1.40 2.22
N GLY A 227 -5.26 1.46 3.21
CA GLY A 227 -5.31 2.51 4.23
C GLY A 227 -6.06 2.03 5.47
N MET A 228 -6.26 2.91 6.46
CA MET A 228 -7.03 2.58 7.67
C MET A 228 -8.28 3.44 7.85
N ILE A 229 -9.32 2.79 8.37
CA ILE A 229 -10.52 3.43 8.90
C ILE A 229 -10.65 3.12 10.40
N LEU A 230 -10.71 4.17 11.20
CA LEU A 230 -11.01 4.11 12.63
C LEU A 230 -12.49 4.33 12.85
N VAL A 231 -13.15 3.38 13.51
CA VAL A 231 -14.50 3.54 14.06
C VAL A 231 -14.34 3.75 15.57
N GLU A 232 -14.34 5.00 16.01
CA GLU A 232 -14.20 5.29 17.43
C GLU A 232 -15.44 4.83 18.24
N PRO A 233 -15.24 4.31 19.46
CA PRO A 233 -16.34 4.00 20.36
C PRO A 233 -17.08 5.27 20.80
N GLU A 234 -18.23 5.13 21.45
CA GLU A 234 -19.11 6.27 21.78
C GLU A 234 -18.46 7.36 22.64
N GLY A 235 -17.56 6.96 23.55
CA GLY A 235 -16.81 7.86 24.43
C GLY A 235 -15.52 8.42 23.81
N GLY A 236 -15.21 8.05 22.57
CA GLY A 236 -13.92 8.27 21.95
C GLY A 236 -12.80 7.44 22.56
N LEU A 237 -11.59 7.59 22.03
CA LEU A 237 -10.39 6.99 22.60
C LEU A 237 -9.86 7.78 23.81
N PRO A 238 -9.09 7.15 24.72
CA PRO A 238 -8.35 7.87 25.75
C PRO A 238 -7.53 9.03 25.17
N LYS A 239 -7.38 10.12 25.92
CA LYS A 239 -6.58 11.25 25.45
C LYS A 239 -5.10 10.87 25.46
N VAL A 240 -4.41 11.20 24.38
CA VAL A 240 -2.94 11.17 24.27
C VAL A 240 -2.45 12.52 23.76
N ASP A 241 -1.15 12.78 23.86
CA ASP A 241 -0.53 14.03 23.40
C ASP A 241 -0.19 14.00 21.91
N ARG A 242 0.19 12.83 21.38
CA ARG A 242 0.55 12.61 19.97
C ARG A 242 -0.12 11.37 19.40
N GLU A 243 -0.56 11.46 18.15
CA GLU A 243 -1.11 10.34 17.37
C GLU A 243 -0.38 10.23 16.04
N PHE A 244 -0.02 9.00 15.63
CA PHE A 244 0.66 8.72 14.36
C PHE A 244 -0.04 7.63 13.55
N TYR A 245 -0.01 7.75 12.22
CA TYR A 245 -0.56 6.81 11.24
C TYR A 245 0.57 6.12 10.49
N VAL A 246 0.73 4.82 10.73
CA VAL A 246 1.78 4.01 10.12
C VAL A 246 1.18 2.75 9.52
N MET A 247 1.53 2.44 8.27
CA MET A 247 1.22 1.15 7.69
C MET A 247 2.43 0.50 7.04
N GLN A 248 2.52 -0.82 7.21
CA GLN A 248 3.50 -1.68 6.55
C GLN A 248 2.92 -2.31 5.28
N GLY A 249 3.73 -2.39 4.24
CA GLY A 249 3.45 -3.21 3.06
C GLY A 249 4.71 -3.69 2.37
N GLU A 250 4.54 -4.65 1.47
CA GLU A 250 5.63 -5.21 0.66
C GLU A 250 5.47 -4.90 -0.83
N LEU A 251 6.60 -4.67 -1.51
CA LEU A 251 6.69 -4.63 -2.97
C LEU A 251 7.51 -5.81 -3.50
N TYR A 252 6.95 -6.42 -4.54
CA TYR A 252 7.54 -7.56 -5.24
C TYR A 252 8.04 -7.07 -6.60
N THR A 253 9.27 -6.57 -6.62
CA THR A 253 9.91 -6.05 -7.83
C THR A 253 10.67 -7.15 -8.56
N ALA A 254 10.77 -7.07 -9.90
CA ALA A 254 11.58 -8.00 -10.69
C ALA A 254 13.07 -7.82 -10.38
N GLN A 255 13.49 -6.56 -10.29
CA GLN A 255 14.81 -6.14 -9.86
C GLN A 255 15.03 -6.49 -8.38
N ARG A 256 16.29 -6.48 -7.93
CA ARG A 256 16.63 -6.71 -6.52
C ARG A 256 16.61 -5.42 -5.73
N HIS A 257 16.41 -5.51 -4.41
CA HIS A 257 16.65 -4.39 -3.51
C HIS A 257 17.99 -3.68 -3.81
N GLY A 258 17.99 -2.34 -3.78
CA GLY A 258 19.15 -1.49 -4.12
C GLY A 258 19.34 -1.20 -5.61
N THR A 259 18.58 -1.86 -6.50
CA THR A 259 18.65 -1.58 -7.95
C THR A 259 18.12 -0.19 -8.27
N GLN A 260 18.96 0.59 -8.95
CA GLN A 260 18.65 1.93 -9.44
C GLN A 260 17.75 1.87 -10.68
N GLY A 261 17.02 2.96 -10.97
CA GLY A 261 16.11 3.04 -12.10
C GLY A 261 14.65 2.74 -11.76
N GLU A 262 13.83 2.59 -12.80
CA GLU A 262 12.44 2.19 -12.65
C GLU A 262 12.36 0.67 -12.39
N ASN A 263 11.76 0.31 -11.27
CA ASN A 263 11.51 -1.06 -10.85
C ASN A 263 10.13 -1.51 -11.36
N GLU A 264 10.04 -2.76 -11.78
CA GLU A 264 8.83 -3.36 -12.36
C GLU A 264 8.27 -4.43 -11.41
N PHE A 265 6.96 -4.62 -11.41
CA PHE A 265 6.29 -5.67 -10.64
C PHE A 265 6.71 -7.08 -11.10
N SER A 266 6.82 -8.03 -10.17
CA SER A 266 7.07 -9.45 -10.44
C SER A 266 5.95 -10.32 -9.86
N LEU A 267 5.13 -10.90 -10.75
CA LEU A 267 4.08 -11.84 -10.33
C LEU A 267 4.68 -13.10 -9.70
N ASP A 268 5.75 -13.65 -10.26
CA ASP A 268 6.43 -14.85 -9.74
C ASP A 268 6.84 -14.65 -8.28
N LYS A 269 7.44 -13.50 -7.95
CA LYS A 269 7.84 -13.19 -6.56
C LYS A 269 6.64 -12.95 -5.65
N LEU A 270 5.58 -12.30 -6.13
CA LEU A 270 4.35 -12.12 -5.35
C LEU A 270 3.75 -13.47 -4.96
N LEU A 271 3.59 -14.37 -5.93
CA LEU A 271 3.00 -15.70 -5.70
C LEU A 271 3.90 -16.62 -4.86
N ALA A 272 5.21 -16.40 -4.88
CA ALA A 272 6.18 -17.09 -4.03
C ALA A 272 6.39 -16.44 -2.66
N GLU A 273 5.70 -15.33 -2.37
CA GLU A 273 5.87 -14.53 -1.15
C GLU A 273 7.33 -14.10 -0.89
N GLN A 274 8.03 -13.69 -1.96
CA GLN A 274 9.43 -13.25 -1.92
C GLN A 274 9.57 -11.75 -2.19
N PRO A 275 9.24 -10.87 -1.24
CA PRO A 275 9.33 -9.42 -1.44
C PRO A 275 10.78 -8.95 -1.48
N GLU A 276 11.03 -7.93 -2.28
CA GLU A 276 12.34 -7.24 -2.37
C GLU A 276 12.37 -6.01 -1.46
N HIS A 277 11.20 -5.38 -1.26
CA HIS A 277 11.08 -4.18 -0.44
C HIS A 277 9.99 -4.37 0.59
N LEU A 278 10.28 -3.93 1.81
CA LEU A 278 9.28 -3.72 2.83
C LEU A 278 9.47 -2.31 3.36
N MET A 279 8.37 -1.60 3.57
CA MET A 279 8.41 -0.18 3.88
C MET A 279 7.26 0.24 4.77
N PHE A 280 7.52 1.24 5.59
CA PHE A 280 6.46 2.01 6.23
C PHE A 280 6.08 3.17 5.33
N ASN A 281 4.78 3.41 5.17
CA ASN A 281 4.23 4.55 4.43
C ASN A 281 4.82 4.69 3.00
N GLY A 282 4.94 3.56 2.31
CA GLY A 282 5.05 3.50 0.85
C GLY A 282 6.44 3.60 0.22
N ASN A 283 7.46 4.13 0.91
CA ASN A 283 8.83 4.17 0.41
C ASN A 283 9.88 4.08 1.54
N HIS A 284 11.15 3.87 1.20
CA HIS A 284 12.21 3.60 2.19
C HIS A 284 12.58 4.80 3.07
N ASP A 285 12.31 6.02 2.60
CA ASP A 285 12.70 7.26 3.29
C ASP A 285 11.54 7.89 4.08
N ALA A 286 10.33 7.32 3.96
CA ALA A 286 9.08 7.92 4.41
C ALA A 286 9.14 8.35 5.88
N LEU A 287 9.53 7.43 6.77
CA LEU A 287 9.55 7.67 8.22
C LEU A 287 10.96 7.88 8.78
N THR A 288 11.97 8.07 7.93
CA THR A 288 13.35 8.31 8.36
C THR A 288 13.88 9.68 7.93
N LYS A 289 13.56 10.12 6.69
CA LYS A 289 14.04 11.39 6.12
C LYS A 289 12.90 12.32 5.71
N THR A 290 11.80 11.78 5.19
CA THR A 290 10.71 12.59 4.61
C THR A 290 9.80 13.16 5.69
N HIS A 291 9.25 12.31 6.55
CA HIS A 291 8.35 12.71 7.63
C HIS A 291 9.01 12.43 8.98
N ARG A 292 9.48 13.48 9.64
CA ARG A 292 10.14 13.38 10.95
C ARG A 292 9.10 13.30 12.06
N MET A 293 8.80 12.10 12.57
CA MET A 293 7.93 11.96 13.75
C MET A 293 8.65 12.48 15.00
N GLU A 294 7.93 13.27 15.81
CA GLU A 294 8.48 13.97 16.97
C GLU A 294 7.55 13.87 18.18
N ALA A 295 8.13 13.65 19.35
CA ALA A 295 7.49 13.74 20.66
C ALA A 295 8.42 14.44 21.66
N LYS A 296 7.89 14.80 22.83
CA LYS A 296 8.68 15.34 23.93
C LYS A 296 8.68 14.41 25.13
N VAL A 297 9.77 14.38 25.88
CA VAL A 297 9.83 13.64 27.15
C VAL A 297 8.63 14.03 28.02
N GLY A 298 7.89 13.02 28.48
CA GLY A 298 6.66 13.15 29.26
C GLY A 298 5.37 13.07 28.44
N GLU A 299 5.41 13.21 27.11
CA GLU A 299 4.25 13.05 26.24
C GLU A 299 3.82 11.57 26.12
N THR A 300 2.51 11.36 26.02
CA THR A 300 1.91 10.08 25.65
C THR A 300 1.71 10.02 24.13
N VAL A 301 2.20 8.94 23.54
CA VAL A 301 2.16 8.69 22.09
C VAL A 301 1.21 7.54 21.82
N ARG A 302 0.39 7.68 20.77
CA ARG A 302 -0.39 6.60 20.16
C ARG A 302 0.05 6.39 18.71
N ILE A 303 0.24 5.14 18.32
CA ILE A 303 0.48 4.77 16.92
C ILE A 303 -0.67 3.88 16.47
N PHE A 304 -1.41 4.33 15.46
CA PHE A 304 -2.28 3.49 14.66
C PHE A 304 -1.40 2.74 13.66
N PHE A 305 -1.25 1.43 13.86
CA PHE A 305 -0.39 0.60 13.04
C PHE A 305 -1.20 -0.45 12.27
N GLY A 306 -1.09 -0.46 10.96
CA GLY A 306 -1.76 -1.43 10.10
C GLY A 306 -0.79 -2.17 9.18
N VAL A 307 -1.17 -3.38 8.75
CA VAL A 307 -0.43 -4.10 7.71
C VAL A 307 -1.34 -4.21 6.49
N GLY A 308 -1.02 -3.42 5.46
CA GLY A 308 -1.62 -3.62 4.14
C GLY A 308 -1.18 -4.97 3.58
N GLY A 309 0.11 -5.29 3.72
CA GLY A 309 0.70 -6.53 3.26
C GLY A 309 1.14 -6.45 1.80
N PRO A 310 0.78 -7.42 0.94
CA PRO A 310 -0.34 -8.35 1.11
C PRO A 310 -0.09 -9.60 1.95
N ASN A 311 1.16 -10.00 2.22
CA ASN A 311 1.43 -11.36 2.73
C ASN A 311 2.11 -11.39 4.10
N ALA A 312 3.03 -10.46 4.39
CA ALA A 312 3.89 -10.60 5.56
C ALA A 312 3.23 -10.04 6.83
N THR A 313 2.99 -10.92 7.80
CA THR A 313 2.69 -10.53 9.18
C THR A 313 3.86 -9.75 9.77
N SER A 314 3.56 -8.61 10.40
CA SER A 314 4.54 -7.77 11.09
C SER A 314 4.69 -8.15 12.56
N SER A 315 5.93 -8.18 13.06
CA SER A 315 6.23 -8.23 14.50
C SER A 315 6.56 -6.81 14.97
N PHE A 316 5.55 -5.95 15.06
CA PHE A 316 5.75 -4.51 15.25
C PHE A 316 6.34 -4.21 16.63
N HIS A 317 7.44 -3.46 16.63
CA HIS A 317 8.21 -3.08 17.81
C HIS A 317 8.76 -1.66 17.66
N VAL A 318 8.93 -0.98 18.79
CA VAL A 318 9.64 0.31 18.90
C VAL A 318 10.86 0.10 19.78
N ILE A 319 12.05 0.09 19.16
CA ILE A 319 13.32 -0.07 19.88
C ILE A 319 13.51 1.12 20.80
N GLY A 320 13.82 0.83 22.06
CA GLY A 320 14.00 1.82 23.12
C GLY A 320 12.75 2.09 23.95
N GLU A 321 11.64 1.40 23.69
CA GLU A 321 10.36 1.66 24.34
C GLU A 321 9.55 0.38 24.63
N ILE A 322 8.58 0.48 25.55
CA ILE A 322 7.62 -0.59 25.87
C ILE A 322 6.21 -0.06 25.64
N PHE A 323 5.33 -0.86 25.02
CA PHE A 323 3.94 -0.46 24.85
C PHE A 323 3.18 -0.59 26.18
N ASP A 324 2.82 0.54 26.78
CA ASP A 324 1.95 0.62 27.96
C ASP A 324 0.60 -0.04 27.68
N ARG A 325 0.06 0.16 26.47
CA ARG A 325 -1.22 -0.42 26.04
C ARG A 325 -1.12 -0.94 24.60
N VAL A 326 -1.60 -2.16 24.38
CA VAL A 326 -1.77 -2.76 23.05
C VAL A 326 -3.21 -3.20 22.84
N TYR A 327 -3.86 -2.57 21.87
CA TYR A 327 -5.19 -2.93 21.39
C TYR A 327 -5.04 -4.01 20.32
N SER A 328 -4.92 -5.24 20.81
CA SER A 328 -4.64 -6.41 19.97
C SER A 328 -5.70 -6.58 18.88
N MET A 329 -5.27 -6.92 17.67
CA MET A 329 -6.14 -7.16 16.51
C MET A 329 -7.08 -5.98 16.14
N GLY A 330 -6.81 -4.77 16.63
CA GLY A 330 -7.63 -3.58 16.36
C GLY A 330 -8.91 -3.53 17.19
N ASP A 331 -9.05 -4.39 18.21
CA ASP A 331 -10.19 -4.37 19.13
C ASP A 331 -10.13 -3.16 20.07
N LEU A 332 -11.12 -2.28 19.96
CA LEU A 332 -11.27 -1.07 20.78
C LEU A 332 -12.33 -1.20 21.89
N THR A 333 -12.89 -2.39 22.06
CA THR A 333 -13.95 -2.69 23.03
C THR A 333 -13.44 -3.47 24.23
N SER A 334 -12.51 -4.40 24.01
CA SER A 334 -11.81 -5.09 25.10
C SER A 334 -10.80 -4.18 25.81
N ALA A 335 -10.47 -4.51 27.05
CA ALA A 335 -9.34 -3.90 27.72
C ALA A 335 -8.04 -4.23 26.95
N PRO A 336 -7.15 -3.26 26.68
CA PRO A 336 -5.90 -3.52 25.99
C PRO A 336 -4.95 -4.33 26.88
N LEU A 337 -4.07 -5.09 26.23
CA LEU A 337 -2.92 -5.69 26.90
C LEU A 337 -2.01 -4.59 27.43
N GLN A 338 -1.21 -4.89 28.45
CA GLN A 338 -0.34 -3.92 29.11
C GLN A 338 1.11 -4.40 29.16
N ASN A 339 2.06 -3.47 29.09
CA ASN A 339 3.50 -3.72 29.17
C ASN A 339 4.01 -4.74 28.12
N VAL A 340 3.66 -4.52 26.86
CA VAL A 340 3.98 -5.44 25.76
C VAL A 340 5.17 -4.91 24.96
N GLN A 341 6.18 -5.74 24.75
CA GLN A 341 7.39 -5.36 23.98
C GLN A 341 7.16 -5.31 22.46
N THR A 342 6.35 -6.23 21.94
CA THR A 342 6.17 -6.46 20.49
C THR A 342 4.78 -7.02 20.27
N THR A 343 4.10 -6.57 19.22
CA THR A 343 2.76 -7.05 18.87
C THR A 343 2.73 -7.60 17.45
N THR A 344 2.07 -8.74 17.28
CA THR A 344 1.94 -9.41 15.98
C THR A 344 0.73 -8.88 15.25
N VAL A 345 0.92 -8.40 14.00
CA VAL A 345 -0.14 -7.81 13.19
C VAL A 345 -0.17 -8.49 11.83
N ALA A 346 -1.26 -9.21 11.55
CA ALA A 346 -1.46 -9.94 10.30
C ALA A 346 -1.72 -8.98 9.12
N PRO A 347 -1.44 -9.39 7.86
CA PRO A 347 -1.87 -8.63 6.68
C PRO A 347 -3.40 -8.50 6.66
N GLY A 348 -3.89 -7.32 6.26
CA GLY A 348 -5.29 -6.94 6.40
C GLY A 348 -5.71 -6.64 7.84
N GLY A 349 -4.81 -6.77 8.82
CA GLY A 349 -5.05 -6.45 10.22
C GLY A 349 -4.45 -5.10 10.62
N ALA A 350 -4.88 -4.63 11.78
CA ALA A 350 -4.33 -3.45 12.43
C ALA A 350 -4.23 -3.65 13.95
N THR A 351 -3.52 -2.75 14.60
CA THR A 351 -3.45 -2.61 16.05
C THR A 351 -3.25 -1.14 16.39
N MET A 352 -3.48 -0.80 17.66
CA MET A 352 -3.15 0.50 18.20
C MET A 352 -2.27 0.29 19.43
N VAL A 353 -1.16 1.01 19.49
CA VAL A 353 -0.25 0.97 20.64
C VAL A 353 -0.16 2.35 21.27
N GLU A 354 -0.02 2.38 22.59
CA GLU A 354 0.18 3.60 23.35
C GLU A 354 1.35 3.41 24.31
N PHE A 355 2.16 4.46 24.49
CA PHE A 355 3.27 4.50 25.42
C PHE A 355 3.60 5.94 25.81
N LYS A 356 4.15 6.14 27.00
CA LYS A 356 4.70 7.41 27.43
C LYS A 356 6.21 7.43 27.23
N VAL A 357 6.74 8.47 26.59
CA VAL A 357 8.19 8.59 26.38
C VAL A 357 8.86 9.21 27.61
N GLU A 358 9.73 8.46 28.28
CA GLU A 358 10.31 8.87 29.59
C GLU A 358 11.76 9.32 29.53
N ALA A 359 12.45 9.08 28.41
CA ALA A 359 13.82 9.50 28.15
C ALA A 359 13.94 10.06 26.71
N PRO A 360 14.85 11.03 26.48
CA PRO A 360 15.09 11.57 25.14
C PRO A 360 15.89 10.58 24.29
N GLY A 361 15.77 10.70 22.97
CA GLY A 361 16.51 9.86 22.03
C GLY A 361 15.76 9.61 20.73
N ARG A 362 16.32 8.75 19.88
CA ARG A 362 15.67 8.29 18.66
C ARG A 362 15.14 6.88 18.90
N LEU A 363 13.82 6.76 19.00
CA LEU A 363 13.13 5.48 19.03
C LEU A 363 12.97 4.94 17.60
N ILE A 364 13.12 3.63 17.41
CA ILE A 364 13.12 3.03 16.06
C ILE A 364 11.95 2.08 15.89
N LEU A 365 11.05 2.42 14.98
CA LEU A 365 9.96 1.55 14.55
C LEU A 365 10.53 0.47 13.63
N VAL A 366 10.24 -0.79 13.94
CA VAL A 366 10.67 -1.95 13.16
C VAL A 366 9.59 -3.03 13.09
N ASP A 367 9.75 -3.90 12.12
CA ASP A 367 9.25 -5.26 12.19
C ASP A 367 10.38 -6.16 12.67
N HIS A 368 10.18 -6.82 13.81
CA HIS A 368 11.23 -7.57 14.50
C HIS A 368 11.64 -8.88 13.79
N ALA A 369 11.04 -9.21 12.64
CA ALA A 369 11.71 -10.03 11.63
C ALA A 369 12.82 -9.22 10.93
N LEU A 370 13.88 -8.90 11.69
CA LEU A 370 14.82 -7.80 11.45
C LEU A 370 15.57 -7.82 10.12
N SER A 371 15.66 -8.96 9.42
CA SER A 371 16.17 -8.98 8.04
C SER A 371 15.41 -8.05 7.09
N ARG A 372 14.19 -7.62 7.48
CA ARG A 372 13.36 -6.68 6.74
C ARG A 372 13.87 -5.23 6.83
N MET A 373 14.67 -4.87 7.85
CA MET A 373 15.34 -3.56 7.91
C MET A 373 16.29 -3.38 6.73
N GLU A 374 17.07 -4.42 6.40
CA GLU A 374 17.95 -4.47 5.23
C GLU A 374 17.20 -4.41 3.89
N LYS A 375 15.86 -4.51 3.93
CA LYS A 375 14.97 -4.35 2.77
C LYS A 375 14.22 -3.00 2.77
N GLY A 376 14.51 -2.11 3.72
CA GLY A 376 13.98 -0.75 3.81
C GLY A 376 12.98 -0.50 4.96
N LEU A 377 12.67 -1.49 5.79
CA LEU A 377 11.58 -1.40 6.77
C LEU A 377 12.05 -0.82 8.11
N VAL A 378 12.17 0.50 8.17
CA VAL A 378 12.58 1.24 9.37
C VAL A 378 11.89 2.60 9.43
N GLY A 379 11.59 3.08 10.63
CA GLY A 379 11.09 4.43 10.88
C GLY A 379 11.63 5.01 12.19
N PHE A 380 11.66 6.33 12.32
CA PHE A 380 12.20 7.02 13.48
C PHE A 380 11.15 7.89 14.17
N LEU A 381 11.08 7.78 15.49
CA LEU A 381 10.40 8.72 16.36
C LEU A 381 11.46 9.44 17.20
N HIS A 382 11.58 10.74 17.00
CA HIS A 382 12.54 11.57 17.73
C HIS A 382 11.88 12.13 19.00
N VAL A 383 12.50 11.87 20.14
CA VAL A 383 12.04 12.34 21.44
C VAL A 383 13.00 13.40 21.95
N ASP A 384 12.54 14.64 22.00
CA ASP A 384 13.32 15.78 22.49
C ASP A 384 12.96 16.07 23.96
N GLY A 385 13.96 16.35 24.80
CA GLY A 385 13.73 16.69 26.20
C GLY A 385 14.96 16.48 27.09
N PRO A 386 14.86 16.81 28.39
CA PRO A 386 15.94 16.57 29.33
C PRO A 386 16.19 15.07 29.53
N GLU A 387 17.45 14.70 29.76
CA GLU A 387 17.79 13.34 30.19
C GLU A 387 17.08 13.00 31.50
N ASN A 388 16.65 11.74 31.63
CA ASN A 388 16.06 11.21 32.84
C ASN A 388 16.95 10.10 33.40
N ALA A 389 17.92 10.49 34.24
CA ALA A 389 18.95 9.60 34.76
C ALA A 389 18.45 8.57 35.79
N ASP A 390 17.18 8.65 36.19
CA ASP A 390 16.50 7.65 37.01
C ASP A 390 15.88 6.54 36.15
N VAL A 391 15.59 6.83 34.87
CA VAL A 391 15.08 5.85 33.88
C VAL A 391 16.23 5.21 33.11
N PHE A 392 17.11 6.02 32.51
CA PHE A 392 18.25 5.53 31.74
C PHE A 392 19.47 6.42 31.96
N ARG A 393 20.57 5.82 32.40
CA ARG A 393 21.84 6.52 32.64
C ARG A 393 22.95 5.84 31.86
N ALA A 394 23.50 6.55 30.88
CA ALA A 394 24.66 6.08 30.14
C ALA A 394 25.94 6.36 30.93
N HIS A 395 26.77 5.33 31.16
CA HIS A 395 28.12 5.48 31.73
C HIS A 395 29.20 5.69 30.66
N SER A 396 28.80 5.74 29.39
CA SER A 396 29.63 5.99 28.23
C SER A 396 28.84 6.82 27.23
N LYS A 397 29.51 7.61 26.40
CA LYS A 397 28.81 8.36 25.34
C LYS A 397 28.17 7.36 24.37
N PRO A 398 26.92 7.59 23.93
CA PRO A 398 26.33 6.82 22.85
C PRO A 398 27.24 6.87 21.62
N ASP A 399 27.44 5.72 21.00
CA ASP A 399 28.18 5.64 19.74
C ASP A 399 27.29 6.17 18.61
N GLY A 400 27.74 7.27 17.99
CA GLY A 400 27.02 7.92 16.89
C GLY A 400 26.88 7.05 15.65
N ASP A 401 27.70 6.01 15.52
CA ASP A 401 27.69 5.06 14.41
C ASP A 401 26.86 3.80 14.71
N SER A 402 26.27 3.69 15.92
CA SER A 402 25.50 2.50 16.33
C SER A 402 24.21 2.26 15.54
N GLY A 403 23.78 3.24 14.74
CA GLY A 403 22.50 3.20 14.03
C GLY A 403 21.29 3.43 14.93
N HIS A 404 21.50 3.63 16.24
CA HIS A 404 20.48 3.89 17.26
C HIS A 404 20.43 5.35 17.67
#